data_AF-A0AAE3NNC6-F1
#
_entry.id   AF-A0AAE3NNC6-F1
#
_cell.length_a   1.000
_cell.length_b   1.000
_cell.length_c   1.000
_cell.angle_alpha   90.00
_cell.angle_beta   90.00
_cell.angle_gamma   90.00
#
_symmetry.space_group_name_H-M   'P 1'
#
loop_
_entity.id
_entity.type
_entity.pdbx_description
1 polymer ?
#
loop_
_entity_poly.entity_id
_entity_poly.type
_entity_poly.pdbx_seq_one_letter_code
_entity_poly.pdbx_strand_id
1 'polypeptide(L)'
;MDIETFAKTVLSAIRTGLFRRRSVFKAYARVLPDELRSLERKIGIPVPAYLCDWLLAVGYGDIDEELSFRKEWFAPIENGQLKGGARFAQDILGNFYAFDSSGRIYFLSRSEPVFAAMSEDFWEFVGELIRRDYKLGEWVDTLETQGYEW
;
A
#
# COMPACT_ATOMS: atom_id res chain seq x y z
N MET A 1 -1.11 18.14 -5.25
CA MET A 1 -2.33 17.32 -5.19
C MET A 1 -2.43 16.80 -3.77
N ASP A 2 -3.58 16.79 -3.12
CA ASP A 2 -3.71 16.18 -1.78
C ASP A 2 -4.08 14.69 -1.90
N ILE A 3 -4.06 13.97 -0.78
CA ILE A 3 -4.38 12.55 -0.75
C ILE A 3 -5.86 12.28 -1.11
N GLU A 4 -6.77 13.20 -0.78
CA GLU A 4 -8.18 13.10 -1.16
C GLU A 4 -8.38 13.15 -2.68
N THR A 5 -7.58 13.97 -3.38
CA THR A 5 -7.62 14.06 -4.83
C THR A 5 -7.09 12.79 -5.47
N PHE A 6 -6.05 12.17 -4.90
CA PHE A 6 -5.62 10.83 -5.33
C PHE A 6 -6.71 9.79 -5.09
N ALA A 7 -7.36 9.80 -3.92
CA ALA A 7 -8.48 8.89 -3.63
C ALA A 7 -9.62 9.03 -4.66
N LYS A 8 -10.04 10.27 -4.96
CA LYS A 8 -11.05 10.55 -6.00
C LYS A 8 -10.61 10.07 -7.38
N THR A 9 -9.33 10.28 -7.72
CA THR A 9 -8.75 9.83 -9.00
C THR A 9 -8.84 8.32 -9.12
N VAL A 10 -8.41 7.57 -8.09
CA VAL A 10 -8.43 6.11 -8.10
C VAL A 10 -9.85 5.54 -8.09
N LEU A 11 -10.76 6.13 -7.32
CA LEU A 11 -12.17 5.70 -7.27
C LEU A 11 -12.91 5.93 -8.59
N SER A 12 -12.52 6.95 -9.37
CA SER A 12 -13.13 7.27 -10.67
C SER A 12 -12.42 6.64 -11.86
N ALA A 13 -11.21 6.10 -11.66
CA ALA A 13 -10.43 5.49 -12.72
C ALA A 13 -11.08 4.19 -13.23
N ILE A 14 -11.12 4.05 -14.56
CA ILE A 14 -11.72 2.92 -15.27
C ILE A 14 -10.72 2.40 -16.29
N ARG A 15 -10.41 1.10 -16.23
CA ARG A 15 -9.76 0.37 -17.30
C ARG A 15 -10.75 0.06 -18.41
N THR A 16 -10.40 0.40 -19.64
CA THR A 16 -11.18 0.10 -20.84
C THR A 16 -10.42 -0.88 -21.73
N GLY A 17 -10.94 -2.09 -21.91
CA GLY A 17 -10.45 -3.05 -22.91
C GLY A 17 -11.49 -3.28 -24.02
N LEU A 18 -11.14 -4.11 -25.01
CA LEU A 18 -11.92 -4.29 -26.25
C LEU A 18 -13.42 -4.58 -26.05
N PHE A 19 -13.83 -5.15 -24.90
CA PHE A 19 -15.24 -5.40 -24.57
C PHE A 19 -15.62 -5.25 -23.08
N ARG A 20 -14.73 -4.70 -22.23
CA ARG A 20 -14.99 -4.60 -20.78
C ARG A 20 -14.49 -3.27 -20.21
N ARG A 21 -15.36 -2.62 -19.44
CA ARG A 21 -14.99 -1.50 -18.55
C ARG A 21 -14.95 -2.03 -17.13
N ARG A 22 -13.89 -1.70 -16.40
CA ARG A 22 -13.71 -2.14 -15.03
C ARG A 22 -13.14 -0.99 -14.21
N SER A 23 -13.66 -0.76 -13.01
CA SER A 23 -13.01 0.18 -12.10
C SER A 23 -11.62 -0.32 -11.73
N VAL A 24 -10.67 0.62 -11.66
CA VAL A 24 -9.33 0.36 -11.12
C VAL A 24 -9.44 -0.02 -9.66
N PHE A 25 -10.32 0.63 -8.88
CA PHE A 25 -10.49 0.31 -7.47
C PHE A 25 -11.67 -0.64 -7.24
N LYS A 26 -11.40 -1.78 -6.61
CA LYS A 26 -12.44 -2.72 -6.17
C LYS A 26 -12.55 -2.67 -4.65
N ALA A 27 -13.55 -1.93 -4.15
CA ALA A 27 -13.81 -1.85 -2.72
C ALA A 27 -14.24 -3.21 -2.13
N TYR A 28 -13.75 -3.48 -0.93
CA TYR A 28 -14.07 -4.67 -0.13
C TYR A 28 -14.85 -4.32 1.13
N ALA A 29 -14.38 -3.32 1.90
CA ALA A 29 -15.03 -2.89 3.13
C ALA A 29 -14.69 -1.42 3.43
N ARG A 30 -15.61 -0.71 4.06
CA ARG A 30 -15.35 0.66 4.54
C ARG A 30 -14.50 0.61 5.80
N VAL A 31 -13.56 1.54 5.94
CA VAL A 31 -12.80 1.75 7.18
C VAL A 31 -13.47 2.85 8.00
N LEU A 32 -13.60 2.62 9.30
CA LEU A 32 -14.13 3.60 10.25
C LEU A 32 -13.01 4.22 11.10
N PRO A 33 -13.16 5.47 11.59
CA PRO A 33 -12.14 6.10 12.44
C PRO A 33 -11.74 5.29 13.68
N ASP A 34 -12.69 4.58 14.29
CA ASP A 34 -12.46 3.74 15.47
C ASP A 34 -11.70 2.45 15.13
N GLU A 35 -11.81 2.01 13.88
CA GLU A 35 -11.06 0.87 13.37
C GLU A 35 -9.59 1.21 13.19
N LEU A 36 -9.25 2.43 12.72
CA LEU A 36 -7.87 2.88 12.64
C LEU A 36 -7.19 2.89 14.01
N ARG A 37 -7.86 3.41 15.06
CA ARG A 37 -7.30 3.36 16.42
C ARG A 37 -7.12 1.94 16.94
N SER A 38 -7.93 1.00 16.48
CA SER A 38 -7.78 -0.41 16.82
C SER A 38 -6.66 -1.08 16.02
N LEU A 39 -6.44 -0.63 14.78
CA LEU A 39 -5.36 -1.05 13.90
C LEU A 39 -4.00 -0.61 14.45
N GLU A 40 -3.86 0.65 14.86
CA GLU A 40 -2.65 1.19 15.49
C GLU A 40 -2.27 0.43 16.75
N ARG A 41 -3.26 0.13 17.61
CA ARG A 41 -3.05 -0.72 18.80
C ARG A 41 -2.59 -2.13 18.44
N LYS A 42 -3.11 -2.71 17.35
CA LYS A 42 -2.72 -4.05 16.87
C LYS A 42 -1.28 -4.07 16.35
N ILE A 43 -0.88 -3.07 15.56
CA ILE A 43 0.46 -3.03 14.95
C ILE A 43 1.51 -2.37 15.86
N GLY A 44 1.11 -1.74 16.95
CA GLY A 44 2.01 -1.16 17.96
C GLY A 44 2.65 0.16 17.56
N ILE A 45 2.30 0.72 16.40
CA ILE A 45 2.78 2.00 15.89
C ILE A 45 1.64 2.81 15.25
N PRO A 46 1.74 4.15 15.18
CA PRO A 46 0.79 4.98 14.45
C PRO A 46 0.77 4.62 12.95
N VAL A 47 -0.41 4.67 12.33
CA VAL A 47 -0.51 4.56 10.88
C VAL A 47 -0.18 5.94 10.28
N PRO A 48 0.64 6.02 9.21
CA PRO A 48 1.01 7.28 8.59
C PRO A 48 -0.23 8.09 8.18
N ALA A 49 -0.20 9.41 8.39
CA ALA A 49 -1.37 10.29 8.22
C ALA A 49 -2.02 10.13 6.83
N TYR A 50 -1.23 10.15 5.75
CA TYR A 50 -1.74 9.95 4.39
C TYR A 50 -2.33 8.56 4.17
N LEU A 51 -1.82 7.52 4.82
CA LEU A 51 -2.41 6.18 4.75
C LEU A 51 -3.73 6.11 5.54
N CYS A 52 -3.83 6.80 6.68
CA CYS A 52 -5.09 6.96 7.42
C CYS A 52 -6.16 7.64 6.55
N ASP A 53 -5.84 8.80 5.98
CA ASP A 53 -6.76 9.58 5.15
C ASP A 53 -7.20 8.79 3.92
N TRP A 54 -6.26 8.09 3.29
CA TRP A 54 -6.54 7.17 2.19
C TRP A 54 -7.53 6.08 2.58
N LEU A 55 -7.27 5.35 3.67
CA LEU A 55 -8.13 4.26 4.14
C LEU A 55 -9.53 4.78 4.50
N LEU A 56 -9.66 5.97 5.08
CA LEU A 56 -10.95 6.59 5.38
C LEU A 56 -11.70 6.99 4.10
N ALA A 57 -10.97 7.42 3.06
CA ALA A 57 -11.55 7.87 1.81
C ALA A 57 -11.99 6.72 0.89
N VAL A 58 -11.14 5.70 0.70
CA VAL A 58 -11.39 4.61 -0.26
C VAL A 58 -11.81 3.29 0.41
N GLY A 59 -11.49 3.09 1.69
CA GLY A 59 -11.71 1.84 2.40
C GLY A 59 -10.64 0.77 2.11
N TYR A 60 -10.93 -0.46 2.55
CA TYR A 60 -10.21 -1.65 2.12
C TYR A 60 -10.65 -2.05 0.72
N GLY A 61 -9.73 -2.52 -0.10
CA GLY A 61 -9.99 -2.86 -1.49
C GLY A 61 -8.72 -3.18 -2.27
N ASP A 62 -8.88 -3.41 -3.56
CA ASP A 62 -7.78 -3.74 -4.47
C ASP A 62 -7.62 -2.62 -5.52
N ILE A 63 -6.39 -2.17 -5.76
CA ILE A 63 -6.02 -1.28 -6.87
C ILE A 63 -5.55 -2.14 -8.03
N ASP A 64 -6.22 -1.98 -9.18
CA ASP A 64 -5.96 -2.65 -10.46
C ASP A 64 -5.82 -4.17 -10.38
N GLU A 65 -6.46 -4.80 -9.38
CA GLU A 65 -6.25 -6.21 -8.98
C GLU A 65 -4.85 -6.58 -8.51
N GLU A 66 -3.87 -5.69 -8.64
CA GLU A 66 -2.48 -5.97 -8.34
C GLU A 66 -2.14 -5.72 -6.87
N LEU A 67 -2.67 -4.65 -6.26
CA LEU A 67 -2.33 -4.24 -4.89
C LEU A 67 -3.54 -4.30 -3.97
N SER A 68 -3.46 -5.10 -2.92
CA SER A 68 -4.55 -5.33 -1.99
C SER A 68 -4.34 -4.65 -0.64
N PHE A 69 -5.35 -3.92 -0.18
CA PHE A 69 -5.44 -3.33 1.16
C PHE A 69 -6.51 -4.08 1.95
N ARG A 70 -6.09 -4.85 2.96
CA ARG A 70 -6.99 -5.60 3.84
C ARG A 70 -6.50 -5.53 5.27
N LYS A 71 -7.42 -5.64 6.23
CA LYS A 71 -7.12 -5.57 7.66
C LYS A 71 -6.08 -6.60 8.12
N GLU A 72 -6.08 -7.77 7.50
CA GLU A 72 -5.15 -8.87 7.75
C GLU A 72 -3.72 -8.56 7.28
N TRP A 73 -3.53 -7.66 6.31
CA TRP A 73 -2.21 -7.25 5.84
C TRP A 73 -1.51 -6.29 6.81
N PHE A 74 -2.28 -5.65 7.69
CA PHE A 74 -1.73 -4.83 8.75
C PHE A 74 -1.18 -5.69 9.89
N ALA A 75 0.14 -5.77 9.97
CA ALA A 75 0.86 -6.54 10.96
C ALA A 75 2.21 -5.89 11.28
N PRO A 76 2.66 -5.94 12.55
CA PRO A 76 3.97 -5.43 12.93
C PRO A 76 5.09 -6.20 12.22
N ILE A 77 6.22 -5.53 12.02
CA ILE A 77 7.47 -6.14 11.60
C ILE A 77 8.36 -6.26 12.83
N GLU A 78 8.62 -7.50 13.27
CA GLU A 78 9.30 -7.78 14.54
C GLU A 78 10.82 -8.00 14.41
N ASN A 79 11.29 -8.29 13.19
CA ASN A 79 12.66 -8.65 12.88
C ASN A 79 13.17 -7.91 11.64
N GLY A 80 14.49 -7.93 11.44
CA GLY A 80 15.15 -7.37 10.27
C GLY A 80 15.31 -5.86 10.27
N GLN A 81 15.74 -5.35 9.13
CA GLN A 81 16.08 -3.94 8.91
C GLN A 81 14.87 -3.02 9.05
N LEU A 82 13.65 -3.55 8.85
CA LEU A 82 12.39 -2.81 8.96
C LEU A 82 11.67 -3.06 10.30
N LYS A 83 12.35 -3.65 11.29
CA LYS A 83 11.82 -3.85 12.63
C LYS A 83 11.27 -2.55 13.22
N GLY A 84 10.09 -2.64 13.81
CA GLY A 84 9.38 -1.47 14.36
C GLY A 84 8.55 -0.72 13.32
N GLY A 85 8.55 -1.16 12.06
CA GLY A 85 7.56 -0.81 11.05
C GLY A 85 6.36 -1.75 11.05
N ALA A 86 5.47 -1.59 10.08
CA ALA A 86 4.33 -2.45 9.86
C ALA A 86 4.04 -2.66 8.37
N ARG A 87 3.59 -3.86 8.02
CA ARG A 87 3.01 -4.15 6.70
C ARG A 87 1.62 -3.51 6.60
N PHE A 88 1.19 -3.16 5.39
CA PHE A 88 -0.13 -2.57 5.15
C PHE A 88 -0.85 -3.06 3.89
N ALA A 89 -0.11 -3.61 2.92
CA ALA A 89 -0.70 -4.13 1.68
C ALA A 89 0.08 -5.35 1.18
N GLN A 90 -0.54 -6.09 0.26
CA GLN A 90 0.06 -7.24 -0.40
C GLN A 90 -0.26 -7.22 -1.90
N ASP A 91 0.70 -7.57 -2.75
CA ASP A 91 0.44 -7.76 -4.19
C ASP A 91 -0.05 -9.19 -4.53
N ILE A 92 -0.39 -9.40 -5.81
CA ILE A 92 -0.81 -10.71 -6.35
C ILE A 92 0.27 -11.80 -6.32
N LEU A 93 1.55 -11.41 -6.22
CA LEU A 93 2.67 -12.34 -6.09
C LEU A 93 2.94 -12.71 -4.62
N GLY A 94 2.24 -12.05 -3.69
CA GLY A 94 2.34 -12.26 -2.26
C GLY A 94 3.42 -11.42 -1.59
N ASN A 95 4.05 -10.48 -2.31
CA ASN A 95 5.00 -9.52 -1.73
C ASN A 95 4.25 -8.53 -0.86
N PHE A 96 4.93 -8.03 0.18
CA PHE A 96 4.32 -7.09 1.12
C PHE A 96 4.82 -5.67 0.89
N TYR A 97 3.96 -4.73 1.24
CA TYR A 97 4.31 -3.31 1.33
C TYR A 97 4.23 -2.90 2.79
N ALA A 98 5.22 -2.14 3.23
CA ALA A 98 5.36 -1.73 4.61
C ALA A 98 5.66 -0.25 4.74
N PHE A 99 5.45 0.27 5.94
CA PHE A 99 5.95 1.57 6.36
C PHE A 99 6.82 1.43 7.60
N ASP A 100 7.82 2.30 7.73
CA ASP A 100 8.59 2.46 8.97
C ASP A 100 7.98 3.53 9.89
N SER A 101 8.62 3.78 11.04
CA SER A 101 8.15 4.77 12.01
C SER A 101 8.18 6.22 11.52
N SER A 102 8.91 6.51 10.43
CA SER A 102 8.90 7.81 9.75
C SER A 102 7.78 7.93 8.71
N GLY A 103 7.16 6.81 8.34
CA GLY A 103 6.12 6.72 7.32
C GLY A 103 6.63 6.41 5.91
N ARG A 104 7.94 6.16 5.75
CA ARG A 104 8.56 5.78 4.48
C ARG A 104 8.05 4.43 4.01
N ILE A 105 7.80 4.29 2.71
CA ILE A 105 7.19 3.08 2.13
C ILE A 105 8.26 2.16 1.55
N TYR A 106 8.11 0.87 1.84
CA TYR A 106 9.01 -0.18 1.40
C TYR A 106 8.26 -1.31 0.71
N PHE A 107 8.93 -1.89 -0.29
CA PHE A 107 8.61 -3.18 -0.88
C PHE A 107 9.39 -4.28 -0.14
N LEU A 108 8.73 -5.39 0.20
CA LEU A 108 9.33 -6.59 0.79
C LEU A 108 9.02 -7.79 -0.10
N SER A 109 10.06 -8.36 -0.70
CA SER A 109 9.93 -9.58 -1.48
C SER A 109 9.59 -10.77 -0.58
N ARG A 110 8.69 -11.62 -1.05
CA ARG A 110 8.39 -12.90 -0.39
C ARG A 110 9.20 -14.06 -0.98
N SER A 111 9.57 -13.98 -2.26
CA SER A 111 10.32 -15.04 -2.94
C SER A 111 11.80 -15.02 -2.58
N GLU A 112 12.31 -13.85 -2.19
CA GLU A 112 13.71 -13.63 -1.85
C GLU A 112 13.82 -12.78 -0.58
N PRO A 113 14.86 -12.96 0.24
CA PRO A 113 15.08 -12.15 1.44
C PRO A 113 15.63 -10.78 1.03
N VAL A 114 14.82 -9.97 0.34
CA VAL A 114 15.19 -8.63 -0.12
C VAL A 114 14.06 -7.63 0.10
N PHE A 115 14.44 -6.37 0.25
CA PHE A 115 13.52 -5.24 0.39
C PHE A 115 14.05 -4.02 -0.36
N ALA A 116 13.19 -3.05 -0.64
CA ALA A 116 13.60 -1.79 -1.25
C ALA A 116 12.74 -0.63 -0.75
N ALA A 117 13.34 0.55 -0.58
CA ALA A 117 12.57 1.77 -0.38
C ALA A 117 11.88 2.18 -1.68
N MET A 118 10.61 2.57 -1.59
CA MET A 118 9.80 2.96 -2.75
C MET A 118 9.54 4.47 -2.79
N SER A 119 9.22 5.07 -1.65
CA SER A 119 8.87 6.49 -1.55
C SER A 119 9.04 7.00 -0.12
N GLU A 120 9.14 8.32 0.05
CA GLU A 120 9.35 8.95 1.37
C GLU A 120 8.10 8.91 2.24
N ASP A 121 6.91 8.85 1.64
CA ASP A 121 5.66 8.65 2.35
C ASP A 121 4.59 7.98 1.47
N PHE A 122 3.40 7.78 2.05
CA PHE A 122 2.27 7.18 1.34
C PHE A 122 1.66 8.10 0.27
N TRP A 123 1.80 9.42 0.38
CA TRP A 123 1.31 10.34 -0.64
C TRP A 123 2.14 10.22 -1.92
N GLU A 124 3.46 10.21 -1.80
CA GLU A 124 4.37 9.96 -2.92
C GLU A 124 4.11 8.57 -3.52
N PHE A 125 3.88 7.57 -2.67
CA PHE A 125 3.60 6.20 -3.11
C PHE A 125 2.40 6.13 -4.07
N VAL A 126 1.27 6.68 -3.66
CA VAL A 126 0.04 6.67 -4.47
C VAL A 126 0.19 7.57 -5.70
N GLY A 127 0.85 8.73 -5.54
CA GLY A 127 1.10 9.64 -6.67
C GLY A 127 1.91 8.97 -7.77
N GLU A 128 2.97 8.25 -7.40
CA GLU A 128 3.81 7.50 -8.33
C GLU A 128 3.06 6.32 -8.96
N LEU A 129 2.23 5.60 -8.17
CA LEU A 129 1.38 4.52 -8.69
C LEU A 129 0.41 5.03 -9.76
N ILE A 130 -0.25 6.16 -9.54
CA ILE A 130 -1.13 6.80 -10.52
C ILE A 130 -0.33 7.28 -11.74
N ARG A 131 0.83 7.91 -11.53
CA ARG A 131 1.70 8.41 -12.61
C ARG A 131 2.16 7.28 -13.54
N ARG A 132 2.37 6.08 -12.99
CA ARG A 132 2.74 4.86 -13.70
C ARG A 132 1.56 4.10 -14.27
N ASP A 133 0.34 4.65 -14.20
CA ASP A 133 -0.88 3.99 -14.64
C ASP A 133 -1.03 2.61 -13.97
N TYR A 134 -0.82 2.57 -12.65
CA TYR A 134 -1.00 1.42 -11.76
C TYR A 134 -0.13 0.20 -12.04
N LYS A 135 0.87 0.32 -12.92
CA LYS A 135 1.78 -0.78 -13.26
C LYS A 135 2.80 -1.01 -12.13
N LEU A 136 2.38 -1.70 -11.08
CA LEU A 136 3.17 -1.89 -9.88
C LEU A 136 4.38 -2.78 -10.11
N GLY A 137 4.23 -3.85 -10.91
CA GLY A 137 5.33 -4.73 -11.29
C GLY A 137 6.48 -3.97 -11.99
N GLU A 138 6.15 -3.17 -13.01
CA GLU A 138 7.15 -2.33 -13.72
C GLU A 138 7.83 -1.31 -12.78
N TRP A 139 7.18 -0.90 -11.69
CA TRP A 139 7.82 -0.06 -10.69
C TRP A 139 8.77 -0.85 -9.81
N VAL A 140 8.33 -1.99 -9.28
CA VAL A 140 9.15 -2.87 -8.43
C VAL A 140 10.42 -3.30 -9.16
N ASP A 141 10.34 -3.62 -10.45
CA ASP A 141 11.48 -4.01 -11.29
C ASP A 141 12.57 -2.91 -11.41
N THR A 142 12.24 -1.66 -11.08
CA THR A 142 13.20 -0.53 -11.12
C THR A 142 13.85 -0.24 -9.77
N LEU A 143 13.46 -0.92 -8.71
CA LEU A 143 13.95 -0.66 -7.36
C LEU A 143 15.34 -1.28 -7.14
N GLU A 144 16.21 -0.54 -6.47
CA GLU A 144 17.47 -1.08 -5.97
C GLU A 144 17.20 -1.84 -4.66
N THR A 145 17.29 -3.17 -4.74
CA THR A 145 17.00 -4.05 -3.61
C THR A 145 18.21 -4.23 -2.69
N GLN A 146 17.93 -4.35 -1.39
CA GLN A 146 18.89 -4.66 -0.34
C GLN A 146 18.50 -6.00 0.31
N GLY A 147 19.49 -6.72 0.85
CA GLY A 147 19.24 -7.96 1.60
C GLY A 147 18.43 -7.70 2.87
N TYR A 148 17.50 -8.60 3.18
CA TYR A 148 16.64 -8.57 4.35
C TYR A 148 16.95 -9.73 5.29
N GLU A 149 17.14 -9.43 6.57
CA GLU A 149 17.37 -10.44 7.61
C GLU A 149 16.05 -10.73 8.33
N TRP A 150 15.54 -11.95 8.20
CA TRP A 150 14.27 -12.36 8.81
C TRP A 150 14.34 -12.60 10.31
#